data_AF-A0AAN8U0L0-F1
#
_entry.id   AF-A0AAN8U0L0-F1
#
_cell.length_a   1.000
_cell.length_b   1.000
_cell.length_c   1.000
_cell.angle_alpha   90.00
_cell.angle_beta   90.00
_cell.angle_gamma   90.00
#
_symmetry.space_group_name_H-M   'P 1'
#
loop_
_entity.id
_entity.type
_entity.pdbx_description
1 polymer ?
#
loop_
_entity_poly.entity_id
_entity_poly.type
_entity_poly.pdbx_seq_one_letter_code
_entity_poly.pdbx_strand_id
1 'polypeptide(L)'
;MISIGLSGNVSTRITNEQGEGHPQISRLALHVVLAVTVIKGIVLGLIILLLRNVWGYAYSNETEVVRYIAIMMPLLATSNFIDGLSVFYQVL
;
A
#
# COMPACT_ATOMS: atom_id res chain seq x y z
N MET A 1 -3.14 -6.90 1.67
CA MET A 1 -4.53 -6.88 2.19
C MET A 1 -5.10 -5.47 2.38
N ILE A 2 -4.37 -4.51 2.96
CA ILE A 2 -4.86 -3.13 3.15
C ILE A 2 -5.26 -2.46 1.82
N SER A 3 -4.51 -2.69 0.74
CA SER A 3 -4.81 -2.16 -0.61
C SER A 3 -6.14 -2.67 -1.18
N ILE A 4 -6.39 -3.98 -1.08
CA ILE A 4 -7.62 -4.63 -1.58
C ILE A 4 -8.86 -4.10 -0.85
N GLY A 5 -8.79 -4.00 0.48
CA GLY A 5 -9.89 -3.46 1.28
C GLY A 5 -10.20 -1.98 0.97
N LEU A 6 -9.16 -1.17 0.76
CA LEU A 6 -9.31 0.22 0.34
C LEU A 6 -9.97 0.31 -1.04
N SER A 7 -9.50 -0.48 -2.00
CA SER A 7 -10.06 -0.53 -3.36
C SER A 7 -11.54 -0.89 -3.33
N GLY A 8 -11.93 -1.98 -2.66
CA GLY A 8 -13.33 -2.42 -2.64
C GLY A 8 -14.28 -1.38 -2.06
N ASN A 9 -13.88 -0.68 -0.98
CA ASN A 9 -14.71 0.36 -0.37
C ASN A 9 -14.81 1.63 -1.23
N VAL A 10 -13.78 1.92 -2.02
CA VAL A 10 -13.78 3.08 -2.92
C VAL A 10 -14.61 2.77 -4.17
N SER A 11 -14.45 1.59 -4.75
CA SER A 11 -15.20 1.17 -5.94
C SER A 11 -16.70 1.20 -5.69
N THR A 12 -17.16 0.77 -4.50
CA THR A 12 -18.58 0.88 -4.13
C THR A 12 -19.05 2.33 -4.04
N ARG A 13 -18.26 3.24 -3.44
CA ARG A 13 -18.61 4.67 -3.40
C ARG A 13 -18.65 5.30 -4.79
N ILE A 14 -17.62 5.08 -5.60
CA ILE A 14 -17.55 5.64 -6.96
C ILE A 14 -18.72 5.15 -7.81
N THR A 15 -19.05 3.86 -7.71
CA THR A 15 -20.18 3.28 -8.46
C THR A 15 -21.51 3.91 -8.02
N ASN A 16 -21.72 4.12 -6.72
CA ASN A 16 -22.94 4.74 -6.21
C ASN A 16 -23.08 6.21 -6.67
N GLU A 17 -22.03 7.01 -6.52
CA GLU A 17 -22.01 8.43 -6.92
C GLU A 17 -22.13 8.60 -8.44
N GLN A 18 -21.58 7.66 -9.21
CA GLN A 18 -21.69 7.67 -10.66
C GLN A 18 -23.09 7.26 -11.14
N GLY A 19 -23.75 6.34 -10.44
CA GLY A 19 -25.16 6.00 -10.69
C GLY A 19 -26.14 7.13 -10.39
N GLU A 20 -25.80 8.02 -9.45
CA GLU A 20 -26.60 9.20 -9.09
C GLU A 20 -26.30 10.44 -9.96
N GLY A 21 -25.35 10.35 -10.90
CA GLY A 21 -25.02 11.45 -11.81
C GLY A 21 -24.11 12.52 -11.20
N HIS A 22 -23.29 12.18 -10.20
CA HIS A 22 -22.33 13.09 -9.54
C HIS A 22 -20.86 12.82 -9.95
N PRO A 23 -20.44 13.14 -11.20
CA PRO A 23 -19.10 12.82 -11.70
C PRO A 23 -17.97 13.56 -10.96
N GLN A 24 -18.28 14.69 -10.31
CA GLN A 24 -17.31 15.47 -9.53
C GLN A 24 -16.90 14.74 -8.24
N ILE A 25 -17.85 14.07 -7.58
CA ILE A 25 -17.60 13.34 -6.33
C ILE A 25 -16.76 12.08 -6.62
N SER A 26 -17.04 11.40 -7.74
CA SER A 26 -16.22 10.27 -8.21
C SER A 26 -14.76 10.68 -8.47
N ARG A 27 -14.53 11.83 -9.12
CA ARG A 27 -13.17 12.37 -9.31
C ARG A 27 -12.46 12.73 -8.02
N LEU A 28 -13.18 13.28 -7.04
CA LEU A 28 -12.62 13.60 -5.73
C LEU A 28 -12.20 12.33 -4.99
N ALA A 29 -13.03 11.28 -5.04
CA ALA A 29 -12.73 9.98 -4.44
C ALA A 29 -11.41 9.38 -4.99
N LEU A 30 -11.20 9.46 -6.31
CA LEU A 30 -9.94 9.01 -6.94
C LEU A 30 -8.71 9.76 -6.41
N HIS A 31 -8.80 11.09 -6.26
CA HIS A 31 -7.67 11.90 -5.74
C HIS A 31 -7.36 11.57 -4.28
N VAL A 32 -8.40 11.42 -3.45
CA VAL A 32 -8.23 11.05 -2.03
C VAL A 32 -7.54 9.69 -1.90
N VAL A 33 -7.93 8.72 -2.73
CA VAL A 33 -7.36 7.37 -2.70
C VAL A 33 -5.92 7.36 -3.14
N LEU A 34 -5.57 8.14 -4.16
CA LEU A 34 -4.19 8.30 -4.60
C LEU A 34 -3.33 8.92 -3.49
N ALA A 35 -3.81 9.96 -2.82
CA ALA A 35 -3.11 10.59 -1.70
C ALA A 35 -2.91 9.61 -0.52
N VAL A 36 -3.98 8.89 -0.12
CA VAL A 36 -3.92 7.90 0.97
C VAL A 36 -2.95 6.77 0.64
N THR A 37 -2.96 6.27 -0.60
CA THR A 37 -2.03 5.21 -1.05
C THR A 37 -0.58 5.67 -1.00
N VAL A 38 -0.28 6.89 -1.48
CA VAL A 38 1.08 7.45 -1.44
C VAL A 38 1.56 7.64 0.00
N ILE A 39 0.73 8.24 0.87
CA ILE A 39 1.07 8.45 2.28
C ILE A 39 1.33 7.11 2.98
N LYS A 40 0.43 6.14 2.81
CA LYS A 40 0.60 4.78 3.35
C LYS A 40 1.90 4.16 2.87
N GLY A 41 2.19 4.26 1.56
CA GLY A 41 3.40 3.72 0.94
C GLY A 41 4.68 4.28 1.56
N ILE A 42 4.74 5.60 1.76
CA ILE A 42 5.88 6.28 2.39
C ILE A 42 6.04 5.84 3.85
N VAL A 43 4.94 5.86 4.62
CA VAL A 43 4.96 5.51 6.05
C VAL A 43 5.39 4.05 6.25
N LEU A 44 4.77 3.10 5.55
CA LEU A 44 5.15 1.68 5.64
C LEU A 44 6.58 1.45 5.13
N GLY A 45 6.97 2.08 4.01
CA GLY A 45 8.32 1.96 3.46
C GLY A 45 9.38 2.42 4.46
N LEU A 46 9.16 3.55 5.12
CA LEU A 46 10.07 4.07 6.16
C LEU A 46 10.15 3.12 7.36
N ILE A 47 9.02 2.61 7.85
CA ILE A 47 8.99 1.65 8.97
C ILE A 47 9.80 0.39 8.60
N ILE A 48 9.56 -0.19 7.42
CA ILE A 48 10.26 -1.39 6.94
C ILE A 48 11.77 -1.13 6.83
N LEU A 49 12.17 0.03 6.28
CA LEU A 49 13.58 0.41 6.13
C LEU A 49 14.27 0.63 7.49
N LEU A 50 13.63 1.33 8.42
CA LEU A 50 14.19 1.62 9.74
C LEU A 50 14.35 0.36 10.59
N LEU A 51 13.37 -0.53 10.54
CA LEU A 51 13.36 -1.75 11.34
C LEU A 51 14.03 -2.94 10.64
N ARG A 52 14.57 -2.79 9.42
CA ARG A 52 15.08 -3.90 8.58
C ARG A 52 16.08 -4.82 9.29
N ASN A 53 16.89 -4.28 10.19
CA ASN A 53 17.93 -5.03 10.92
C ASN A 53 17.36 -5.79 12.14
N VAL A 54 16.14 -5.47 12.58
CA VAL A 54 15.48 -6.08 13.74
C VAL A 54 14.50 -7.16 13.29
N TRP A 55 13.81 -6.95 12.16
CA TRP A 55 12.80 -7.89 11.62
C TRP A 55 13.32 -9.32 11.42
N GLY A 56 14.57 -9.48 10.99
CA GLY A 56 15.14 -10.82 10.79
C GLY A 56 15.17 -11.67 12.07
N TYR A 57 15.35 -11.04 13.24
CA TYR A 57 15.37 -11.73 14.53
C TYR A 57 14.01 -12.25 14.97
N ALA A 58 12.91 -11.80 14.36
CA ALA A 58 11.59 -12.38 14.59
C ALA A 58 11.46 -13.80 14.00
N TYR A 59 12.31 -14.15 13.02
CA TYR A 59 12.22 -15.42 12.28
C TYR A 59 13.42 -16.34 12.53
N SER A 60 14.62 -15.79 12.78
CA SER A 60 15.81 -16.59 13.03
C SER A 60 16.81 -15.85 13.93
N ASN A 61 17.51 -16.60 14.79
CA ASN A 61 18.62 -16.09 15.58
C ASN A 61 19.97 -16.14 14.84
N GLU A 62 20.02 -16.79 13.66
CA GLU A 62 21.23 -16.88 12.86
C GLU A 62 21.51 -15.55 12.15
N THR A 63 22.66 -14.95 12.44
CA THR A 63 23.02 -13.61 11.95
C THR A 63 23.11 -13.53 10.42
N GLU A 64 23.45 -14.64 9.74
CA GLU A 64 23.45 -14.69 8.28
C GLU A 64 22.03 -14.53 7.70
N VAL A 65 21.04 -15.21 8.29
CA VAL A 65 19.65 -15.14 7.86
C VAL A 65 19.09 -13.74 8.11
N VAL A 66 19.39 -13.16 9.27
CA VAL A 66 18.99 -11.78 9.60
C VAL A 66 19.56 -10.78 8.59
N ARG A 67 20.85 -10.90 8.25
CA ARG A 67 21.50 -10.02 7.27
C ARG A 67 20.88 -10.18 5.88
N TYR A 68 20.58 -11.40 5.47
CA TYR A 68 19.93 -11.66 4.19
C TYR A 68 18.54 -11.03 4.11
N ILE A 69 17.73 -11.19 5.15
CA ILE A 69 16.41 -10.54 5.25
C ILE A 69 16.57 -9.02 5.17
N ALA A 70 17.49 -8.42 5.93
CA ALA A 70 17.72 -6.98 5.93
C ALA A 70 18.09 -6.41 4.53
N ILE A 71 18.84 -7.17 3.72
CA ILE A 71 19.19 -6.80 2.33
C ILE A 71 17.96 -6.88 1.41
N MET A 72 17.03 -7.81 1.66
CA MET A 72 15.81 -7.97 0.86
C MET A 72 14.67 -7.03 1.27
N MET A 73 14.69 -6.46 2.48
CA MET A 73 13.64 -5.56 2.98
C MET A 73 13.35 -4.33 2.09
N PRO A 74 14.34 -3.67 1.47
CA PRO A 74 14.07 -2.61 0.48
C PRO A 74 13.28 -3.11 -0.74
N LEU A 75 13.54 -4.33 -1.21
CA LEU A 75 12.78 -4.93 -2.31
C LEU A 75 11.33 -5.17 -1.89
N LEU A 76 11.10 -5.66 -0.67
CA LEU A 76 9.76 -5.84 -0.10
C LEU A 76 9.01 -4.51 0.06
N ALA A 77 9.71 -3.44 0.48
CA ALA A 77 9.12 -2.11 0.58
C ALA A 77 8.67 -1.60 -0.80
N THR A 78 9.52 -1.72 -1.82
CA THR A 78 9.19 -1.32 -3.20
C THR A 78 8.04 -2.14 -3.77
N SER A 79 8.02 -3.45 -3.54
CA SER A 79 6.93 -4.33 -3.97
C SER A 79 5.59 -3.93 -3.33
N ASN A 80 5.58 -3.65 -2.02
CA ASN A 80 4.39 -3.16 -1.32
C ASN A 80 3.92 -1.78 -1.82
N PHE A 81 4.85 -0.93 -2.23
CA PHE A 81 4.50 0.37 -2.81
C PHE A 81 3.80 0.20 -4.17
N ILE A 82 4.33 -0.67 -5.03
CA ILE A 82 3.73 -0.98 -6.35
C ILE A 82 2.34 -1.64 -6.17
N ASP A 83 2.20 -2.57 -5.22
CA ASP A 83 0.90 -3.16 -4.85
C ASP A 83 -0.06 -2.15 -4.16
N GLY A 84 0.46 -1.02 -3.68
CA GLY A 84 -0.37 0.11 -3.29
C GLY A 84 -0.97 0.82 -4.49
N LEU A 85 -0.16 1.08 -5.52
CA LEU A 85 -0.56 1.80 -6.72
C LEU A 85 -1.56 1.02 -7.59
N SER A 86 -1.53 -0.32 -7.52
CA SER A 86 -2.49 -1.19 -8.21
C SER A 86 -3.96 -0.91 -7.82
N VAL A 87 -4.21 -0.32 -6.64
CA VAL A 87 -5.54 0.13 -6.19
C VAL A 87 -6.21 1.02 -7.23
N PHE A 88 -5.46 1.89 -7.92
CA PHE A 88 -6.03 2.78 -8.92
C PHE A 88 -6.65 2.00 -10.09
N TYR A 89 -5.97 0.96 -10.56
CA TYR A 89 -6.45 0.11 -11.66
C TYR A 89 -7.66 -0.74 -11.27
N GLN A 90 -7.80 -1.07 -9.99
CA GLN A 90 -8.91 -1.87 -9.47
C GLN A 90 -10.17 -1.01 -9.17
N VAL A 91 -10.00 0.30 -9.06
CA VAL A 91 -11.07 1.27 -8.78
C VAL A 91 -11.70 1.83 -10.07
N LEU A 92 -11.00 1.77 -11.19
CA LEU A 92 -11.45 2.19 -12.52
C LEU A 92 -12.28 1.09 -13.19
#